data_AF-A0A8X6M1U0-F1
#
_entry.id   AF-A0A8X6M1U0-F1
#
_cell.length_a   1.000
_cell.length_b   1.000
_cell.length_c   1.000
_cell.angle_alpha   90.00
_cell.angle_beta   90.00
_cell.angle_gamma   90.00
#
_symmetry.space_group_name_H-M   'P 1'
#
loop_
_entity.id
_entity.type
_entity.pdbx_description
1 polymer ?
#
loop_
_entity_poly.entity_id
_entity_poly.type
_entity_poly.pdbx_seq_one_letter_code
_entity_poly.pdbx_strand_id
1 'polypeptide(L)'
;MESISVVLCRFHSYRKLLTNLSLWKFYRNNHQLAAATDEARHPGKLSTLFVPGRYGANMYQIVKPVININEIVQNINAIQHSFRSRGISFDIENSIDLLRQFEAERDSYLKFVEKDHEYLTELSNLKSLNDESKYSNLQREHDTFIIELKAAKEKFNHIEELFLSIIAKLPNIIHPCTPLQSDTIEEYITPKEINRTMWSHVEIGKNMSFFKHSKNSSVSYYLTGILSDLELAIQTYFYNKFIENGVTPIACVDFCKSFLLEAVGLDPYSPDQCISLKLKAERGQKLHLVGGASFESFCAYLTNMNVSKHTFPMKYFSLGRCYNAKHRHEKSFDLFSIVQSSNFHYLTLCKDSKNEDEEFESFFNLLISCYSDFKIPFRAINCSAKNLNTTESRRKLLEMWSPAEQMYKPVAHVSQRGDFVSKRLHVTYGVEHVIEGYCHMVEGVAVNIPVLMAFIVENFQKSNVFAIFSGSYKVFPSFYHCPVKLTNPYMQ
;
A
#
# COMPACT_ATOMS: atom_id res chain seq x y z
N MET A 1 -10.38 1.95 -60.75
CA MET A 1 -9.50 2.98 -60.17
C MET A 1 -9.99 3.29 -58.75
N GLU A 2 -9.88 2.29 -57.87
CA GLU A 2 -10.06 2.33 -56.42
C GLU A 2 -9.51 0.98 -55.94
N SER A 3 -8.92 0.92 -54.74
CA SER A 3 -8.32 -0.26 -54.07
C SER A 3 -6.83 -0.60 -54.31
N ILE A 4 -5.91 0.37 -54.23
CA ILE A 4 -4.45 0.11 -54.09
C ILE A 4 -3.81 0.79 -52.85
N SER A 5 -4.55 1.54 -52.02
CA SER A 5 -3.96 2.38 -50.96
C SER A 5 -4.06 1.86 -49.51
N VAL A 6 -4.42 0.60 -49.25
CA VAL A 6 -4.59 0.09 -47.86
C VAL A 6 -3.57 -0.99 -47.45
N VAL A 7 -2.80 -1.56 -48.40
CA VAL A 7 -1.91 -2.70 -48.10
C VAL A 7 -0.44 -2.29 -47.87
N LEU A 8 -0.02 -1.09 -48.26
CA LEU A 8 1.38 -0.65 -48.16
C LEU A 8 1.74 0.12 -46.87
N CYS A 9 0.78 0.49 -46.02
CA CYS A 9 1.06 1.16 -44.74
C CYS A 9 1.38 0.22 -43.57
N ARG A 10 1.41 -1.11 -43.76
CA ARG A 10 1.74 -2.07 -42.68
C ARG A 10 3.18 -2.61 -42.69
N PHE A 11 3.95 -2.39 -43.75
CA PHE A 11 5.29 -2.96 -43.88
C PHE A 11 6.43 -2.06 -43.36
N HIS A 12 6.21 -0.75 -43.19
CA HIS A 12 7.26 0.15 -42.67
C HIS A 12 7.34 0.20 -41.14
N SER A 13 6.33 -0.34 -40.43
CA SER A 13 6.28 -0.36 -38.96
C SER A 13 6.97 -1.57 -38.32
N TYR A 14 7.44 -2.55 -39.11
CA TYR A 14 8.02 -3.79 -38.57
C TYR A 14 9.55 -3.76 -38.41
N ARG A 15 10.26 -2.88 -39.11
CA ARG A 15 11.74 -2.86 -39.12
C ARG A 15 12.38 -2.01 -38.00
N LYS A 16 11.59 -1.16 -37.31
CA LYS A 16 12.02 -0.39 -36.11
C LYS A 16 11.62 -1.07 -34.78
N LEU A 17 11.10 -2.30 -34.84
CA LEU A 17 10.45 -2.97 -33.70
C LEU A 17 11.25 -4.14 -33.11
N LEU A 18 12.44 -4.42 -33.64
CA LEU A 18 13.24 -5.60 -33.30
C LEU A 18 14.33 -5.36 -32.24
N THR A 19 14.36 -4.21 -31.58
CA THR A 19 15.40 -3.92 -30.58
C THR A 19 14.90 -3.57 -29.17
N ASN A 20 13.60 -3.66 -28.84
CA ASN A 20 13.18 -3.45 -27.43
C ASN A 20 11.76 -3.91 -27.04
N LEU A 21 11.14 -4.88 -27.74
CA LEU A 21 9.72 -5.21 -27.51
C LEU A 21 9.44 -6.72 -27.52
N SER A 22 9.59 -7.36 -26.36
CA SER A 22 8.94 -8.65 -26.07
C SER A 22 7.94 -8.47 -24.91
N LEU A 23 6.80 -9.15 -24.98
CA LEU A 23 5.60 -9.12 -24.12
C LEU A 23 4.49 -8.10 -24.45
N TRP A 24 4.78 -6.85 -24.81
CA TRP A 24 3.71 -5.82 -24.90
C TRP A 24 2.69 -6.05 -26.04
N LYS A 25 3.10 -6.67 -27.15
CA LYS A 25 2.20 -7.00 -28.28
C LYS A 25 1.44 -8.32 -28.13
N PHE A 26 1.87 -9.22 -27.24
CA PHE A 26 1.18 -10.50 -27.00
C PHE A 26 -0.20 -10.30 -26.36
N TYR A 27 -0.32 -9.33 -25.46
CA TYR A 27 -1.58 -9.03 -24.78
C TYR A 27 -2.57 -8.26 -25.66
N ARG A 28 -2.11 -7.42 -26.59
CA ARG A 28 -2.98 -6.51 -27.35
C ARG A 28 -3.82 -7.21 -28.44
N ASN A 29 -3.35 -8.33 -28.99
CA ASN A 29 -3.99 -8.95 -30.15
C ASN A 29 -5.08 -9.99 -29.81
N ASN A 30 -5.24 -10.37 -28.53
CA ASN A 30 -6.32 -11.26 -28.10
C ASN A 30 -7.59 -10.51 -27.59
N HIS A 31 -7.69 -9.20 -27.84
CA HIS A 31 -8.74 -8.33 -27.28
C HIS A 31 -10.10 -8.33 -28.02
N GLN A 32 -10.34 -9.25 -28.94
CA GLN A 32 -11.64 -9.37 -29.59
C GLN A 32 -12.11 -10.80 -29.49
N LEU A 33 -12.70 -11.19 -28.35
CA LEU A 33 -13.76 -12.19 -28.26
C LEU A 33 -14.30 -12.29 -26.82
N ALA A 34 -15.64 -12.21 -26.73
CA ALA A 34 -16.51 -12.54 -25.60
C ALA A 34 -16.43 -11.67 -24.32
N ALA A 35 -17.22 -10.59 -24.32
CA ALA A 35 -17.87 -10.12 -23.10
C ALA A 35 -19.05 -11.07 -22.80
N ALA A 36 -18.85 -12.04 -21.91
CA ALA A 36 -19.93 -12.83 -21.34
C ALA A 36 -19.74 -12.90 -19.81
N THR A 37 -20.85 -12.75 -19.11
CA THR A 37 -21.01 -12.74 -17.65
C THR A 37 -20.35 -13.95 -16.99
N ASP A 38 -19.33 -13.74 -16.15
CA ASP A 38 -18.55 -14.85 -15.58
C ASP A 38 -18.27 -14.67 -14.07
N GLU A 39 -19.30 -14.39 -13.26
CA GLU A 39 -19.20 -14.51 -11.81
C GLU A 39 -19.17 -15.98 -11.33
N ALA A 40 -19.41 -16.95 -12.22
CA ALA A 40 -19.64 -18.36 -11.87
C ALA A 40 -18.45 -19.32 -12.12
N ARG A 41 -17.29 -18.82 -12.60
CA ARG A 41 -16.13 -19.68 -12.98
C ARG A 41 -14.81 -19.34 -12.29
N HIS A 42 -14.84 -18.81 -11.07
CA HIS A 42 -13.62 -18.46 -10.35
C HIS A 42 -13.31 -19.46 -9.22
N PRO A 43 -12.34 -20.38 -9.42
CA PRO A 43 -11.80 -21.16 -8.31
C PRO A 43 -10.88 -20.25 -7.48
N GLY A 44 -11.39 -19.73 -6.35
CA GLY A 44 -10.61 -18.93 -5.40
C GLY A 44 -10.54 -17.42 -5.69
N LYS A 45 -10.17 -16.64 -4.65
CA LYS A 45 -9.92 -15.19 -4.74
C LYS A 45 -8.69 -14.95 -5.61
N LEU A 46 -8.87 -14.54 -6.87
CA LEU A 46 -7.77 -14.26 -7.79
C LEU A 46 -7.02 -13.00 -7.34
N SER A 47 -5.68 -13.02 -7.40
CA SER A 47 -4.84 -11.84 -7.20
C SER A 47 -5.23 -10.73 -8.18
N THR A 48 -5.36 -9.52 -7.65
CA THR A 48 -5.67 -8.29 -8.40
C THR A 48 -4.45 -7.57 -8.91
N LEU A 49 -3.26 -7.91 -8.38
CA LEU A 49 -1.96 -7.39 -8.78
C LEU A 49 -1.20 -8.37 -9.69
N PHE A 50 -1.10 -9.62 -9.26
CA PHE A 50 -0.43 -10.72 -9.95
C PHE A 50 -1.43 -11.54 -10.76
N VAL A 51 -1.93 -10.95 -11.86
CA VAL A 51 -2.95 -11.55 -12.72
C VAL A 51 -2.30 -12.56 -13.69
N PRO A 52 -2.66 -13.86 -13.64
CA PRO A 52 -2.22 -14.84 -14.63
C PRO A 52 -2.70 -14.50 -16.04
N GLY A 53 -1.90 -14.83 -17.06
CA GLY A 53 -2.15 -14.47 -18.45
C GLY A 53 -3.51 -14.96 -18.97
N ARG A 54 -3.96 -16.14 -18.51
CA ARG A 54 -5.27 -16.71 -18.88
C ARG A 54 -6.47 -15.84 -18.46
N TYR A 55 -6.32 -15.00 -17.44
CA TYR A 55 -7.39 -14.11 -16.96
C TYR A 55 -7.26 -12.67 -17.43
N GLY A 56 -6.21 -12.33 -18.20
CA GLY A 56 -5.95 -10.96 -18.64
C GLY A 56 -7.09 -10.33 -19.47
N ALA A 57 -7.97 -11.14 -20.07
CA ALA A 57 -9.16 -10.65 -20.76
C ALA A 57 -10.24 -10.12 -19.80
N ASN A 58 -10.40 -10.78 -18.64
CA ASN A 58 -11.43 -10.45 -17.64
C ASN A 58 -10.92 -9.45 -16.61
N MET A 59 -9.61 -9.44 -16.36
CA MET A 59 -8.96 -8.62 -15.35
C MET A 59 -7.84 -7.78 -15.94
N TYR A 60 -8.00 -6.45 -15.86
CA TYR A 60 -7.02 -5.52 -16.42
C TYR A 60 -5.85 -5.34 -15.46
N GLN A 61 -4.66 -5.70 -15.94
CA GLN A 61 -3.40 -5.42 -15.27
C GLN A 61 -3.00 -3.96 -15.51
N ILE A 62 -3.13 -3.13 -14.48
CA ILE A 62 -2.81 -1.68 -14.55
C ILE A 62 -1.31 -1.45 -14.51
N VAL A 63 -0.61 -2.24 -13.70
CA VAL A 63 0.83 -2.23 -13.52
C VAL A 63 1.34 -3.66 -13.54
N LYS A 64 2.54 -3.88 -14.06
CA LYS A 64 3.19 -5.18 -14.06
C LYS A 64 4.23 -5.20 -12.93
N PRO A 65 3.99 -5.97 -11.84
CA PRO A 65 4.99 -6.15 -10.81
C PRO A 65 6.27 -6.76 -11.37
N VAL A 66 7.39 -6.34 -10.79
CA VAL A 66 8.70 -6.86 -11.15
C VAL A 66 8.96 -8.10 -10.30
N ILE A 67 9.19 -9.22 -10.98
CA ILE A 67 9.50 -10.50 -10.35
C ILE A 67 10.85 -10.95 -10.89
N ASN A 68 11.86 -10.99 -10.02
CA ASN A 68 13.19 -11.45 -10.35
C ASN A 68 13.47 -12.77 -9.63
N ILE A 69 13.33 -13.88 -10.35
CA ILE A 69 13.48 -15.23 -9.78
C ILE A 69 14.90 -15.46 -9.29
N ASN A 70 15.91 -14.99 -10.03
CA ASN A 70 17.32 -15.09 -9.62
C ASN A 70 17.58 -14.39 -8.29
N GLU A 71 17.03 -13.18 -8.11
CA GLU A 71 17.14 -12.43 -6.85
C GLU A 71 16.43 -13.16 -5.69
N ILE A 72 15.25 -13.74 -5.94
CA ILE A 72 14.52 -14.53 -4.93
C ILE A 72 15.32 -15.76 -4.52
N VAL A 73 15.90 -16.49 -5.48
CA VAL A 73 16.70 -17.70 -5.22
C VAL A 73 18.01 -17.35 -4.49
N GLN A 74 18.68 -16.26 -4.87
CA GLN A 74 19.90 -15.80 -4.19
C GLN A 74 19.61 -15.38 -2.73
N ASN A 75 18.47 -14.75 -2.48
CA ASN A 75 18.07 -14.27 -1.15
C ASN A 75 17.20 -15.25 -0.36
N ILE A 76 17.11 -16.51 -0.77
CA ILE A 76 16.18 -17.48 -0.20
C ILE A 76 16.33 -17.65 1.32
N ASN A 77 17.56 -17.65 1.83
CA ASN A 77 17.86 -17.79 3.25
C ASN A 77 17.35 -16.57 4.05
N ALA A 78 17.46 -15.37 3.47
CA ALA A 78 16.97 -14.14 4.09
C ALA A 78 15.42 -14.09 4.10
N ILE A 79 14.79 -14.60 3.04
CA ILE A 79 13.33 -14.73 2.97
C ILE A 79 12.83 -15.78 3.98
N GLN A 80 13.49 -16.95 4.05
CA GLN A 80 13.21 -17.97 5.07
C GLN A 80 13.33 -17.42 6.49
N HIS A 81 14.41 -16.71 6.77
CA HIS A 81 14.60 -16.04 8.04
C HIS A 81 13.46 -15.05 8.32
N SER A 82 13.04 -14.29 7.31
CA SER A 82 11.94 -13.32 7.45
C SER A 82 10.60 -13.98 7.77
N PHE A 83 10.27 -15.13 7.16
CA PHE A 83 9.09 -15.92 7.52
C PHE A 83 9.14 -16.39 8.97
N ARG A 84 10.28 -17.00 9.38
CA ARG A 84 10.47 -17.54 10.74
C ARG A 84 10.37 -16.45 11.79
N SER A 85 11.05 -15.32 11.60
CA SER A 85 11.06 -14.19 12.53
C SER A 85 9.70 -13.50 12.65
N ARG A 86 8.85 -13.57 11.62
CA ARG A 86 7.46 -13.10 11.66
C ARG A 86 6.48 -14.11 12.29
N GLY A 87 6.92 -15.35 12.55
CA GLY A 87 6.04 -16.42 13.01
C GLY A 87 5.06 -16.92 11.93
N ILE A 88 5.38 -16.74 10.65
CA ILE A 88 4.56 -17.19 9.53
C ILE A 88 5.07 -18.56 9.07
N SER A 89 4.20 -19.58 9.11
CA SER A 89 4.50 -20.89 8.55
C SER A 89 4.36 -20.84 7.03
N PHE A 90 5.46 -21.01 6.31
CA PHE A 90 5.46 -21.13 4.84
C PHE A 90 6.59 -22.05 4.39
N ASP A 91 6.24 -23.03 3.56
CA ASP A 91 7.19 -23.99 3.01
C ASP A 91 7.81 -23.45 1.71
N ILE A 92 8.86 -22.66 1.87
CA ILE A 92 9.53 -22.05 0.73
C ILE A 92 10.47 -23.01 0.00
N GLU A 93 10.97 -24.07 0.66
CA GLU A 93 11.91 -25.00 0.02
C GLU A 93 11.22 -25.76 -1.10
N ASN A 94 10.03 -26.29 -0.84
CA ASN A 94 9.18 -26.90 -1.87
C ASN A 94 8.73 -25.91 -2.95
N SER A 95 8.78 -24.61 -2.66
CA SER A 95 8.44 -23.55 -3.62
C SER A 95 9.58 -23.25 -4.61
N ILE A 96 10.85 -23.51 -4.26
CA ILE A 96 12.01 -23.22 -5.14
C ILE A 96 11.97 -24.05 -6.41
N ASP A 97 11.61 -25.33 -6.29
CA ASP A 97 11.49 -26.21 -7.44
C ASP A 97 10.41 -25.71 -8.40
N LEU A 98 9.30 -25.18 -7.87
CA LEU A 98 8.27 -24.55 -8.69
C LEU A 98 8.78 -23.27 -9.39
N LEU A 99 9.59 -22.45 -8.71
CA LEU A 99 10.19 -21.25 -9.33
C LEU A 99 11.06 -21.62 -10.54
N ARG A 100 11.87 -22.67 -10.42
CA ARG A 100 12.73 -23.18 -11.51
C ARG A 100 11.90 -23.84 -12.62
N GLN A 101 10.87 -24.62 -12.25
CA GLN A 101 9.94 -25.22 -13.20
C GLN A 101 9.22 -24.15 -14.02
N PHE A 102 8.81 -23.04 -13.40
CA PHE A 102 8.16 -21.94 -14.11
C PHE A 102 9.05 -21.36 -15.21
N GLU A 103 10.34 -21.13 -14.97
CA GLU A 103 11.27 -20.64 -16.00
C GLU A 103 11.42 -21.62 -17.16
N ALA A 104 11.62 -22.92 -16.86
CA ALA A 104 11.75 -23.96 -17.87
C ALA A 104 10.48 -24.09 -18.74
N GLU A 105 9.31 -24.03 -18.12
CA GLU A 105 8.03 -24.17 -18.81
C GLU A 105 7.66 -22.90 -19.57
N ARG A 106 8.04 -21.73 -19.07
CA ARG A 106 7.95 -20.46 -19.81
C ARG A 106 8.80 -20.53 -21.08
N ASP A 107 10.07 -20.92 -20.96
CA ASP A 107 10.99 -20.95 -22.10
C ASP A 107 10.59 -22.04 -23.12
N SER A 108 10.06 -23.17 -22.64
CA SER A 108 9.44 -24.19 -23.49
C SER A 108 8.25 -23.63 -24.26
N TYR A 109 7.30 -22.98 -23.57
CA TYR A 109 6.12 -22.37 -24.20
C TYR A 109 6.50 -21.28 -25.21
N LEU A 110 7.52 -20.46 -24.92
CA LEU A 110 8.00 -19.44 -25.86
C LEU A 110 8.51 -20.05 -27.17
N LYS A 111 9.19 -21.20 -27.14
CA LYS A 111 9.60 -21.91 -28.37
C LYS A 111 8.40 -22.35 -29.22
N PHE A 112 7.32 -22.80 -28.59
CA PHE A 112 6.08 -23.12 -29.31
C PHE A 112 5.47 -21.86 -29.96
N VAL A 113 5.49 -20.72 -29.28
CA VAL A 113 4.98 -19.44 -29.82
C VAL A 113 5.86 -18.93 -30.97
N GLU A 114 7.18 -19.05 -30.87
CA GLU A 114 8.12 -18.70 -31.94
C GLU A 114 7.87 -19.55 -33.18
N LYS A 115 7.74 -20.87 -33.01
CA LYS A 115 7.42 -21.80 -34.09
C LYS A 115 6.05 -21.53 -34.73
N ASP A 116 5.04 -21.14 -33.96
CA ASP A 116 3.74 -20.68 -34.50
C ASP A 116 3.92 -19.44 -35.40
N HIS A 117 4.77 -18.50 -34.98
CA HIS A 117 5.07 -17.31 -35.76
C HIS A 117 5.78 -17.62 -37.08
N GLU A 118 6.69 -18.60 -37.07
CA GLU A 118 7.35 -19.12 -38.27
C GLU A 118 6.32 -19.72 -39.24
N TYR A 119 5.44 -20.62 -38.78
CA TYR A 119 4.36 -21.18 -39.60
C TYR A 119 3.48 -20.11 -40.24
N LEU A 120 3.04 -19.11 -39.46
CA LEU A 120 2.20 -18.02 -39.98
C LEU A 120 2.92 -17.16 -41.02
N THR A 121 4.22 -16.95 -40.85
CA THR A 121 5.05 -16.20 -41.80
C THR A 121 5.21 -16.97 -43.12
N GLU A 122 5.49 -18.26 -43.04
CA GLU A 122 5.60 -19.14 -44.21
C GLU A 122 4.26 -19.29 -44.94
N LEU A 123 3.15 -19.48 -44.22
CA LEU A 123 1.81 -19.52 -44.80
C LEU A 123 1.47 -18.22 -45.55
N SER A 124 1.83 -17.06 -44.97
CA SER A 124 1.67 -15.76 -45.64
C SER A 124 2.52 -15.65 -46.91
N ASN A 125 3.74 -16.18 -46.91
CA ASN A 125 4.63 -16.19 -48.08
C ASN A 125 4.13 -17.14 -49.17
N LEU A 126 3.67 -18.35 -48.83
CA LEU A 126 3.13 -19.29 -49.80
C LEU A 126 1.83 -18.76 -50.44
N LYS A 127 1.02 -18.04 -49.66
CA LYS A 127 -0.19 -17.37 -50.16
C LYS A 127 0.12 -16.24 -51.14
N SER A 128 1.23 -15.51 -50.97
CA SER A 128 1.63 -14.47 -51.93
C SER A 128 2.25 -15.03 -53.21
N LEU A 129 2.84 -16.22 -53.14
CA LEU A 129 3.42 -16.95 -54.26
C LEU A 129 2.40 -17.80 -55.06
N ASN A 130 1.13 -17.87 -54.64
CA ASN A 130 0.07 -18.71 -55.22
C ASN A 130 0.41 -20.21 -55.30
N ASP A 131 1.23 -20.74 -54.37
CA ASP A 131 1.57 -22.17 -54.32
C ASP A 131 0.55 -22.94 -53.47
N GLU A 132 -0.61 -23.27 -54.06
CA GLU A 132 -1.73 -23.90 -53.34
C GLU A 132 -1.39 -25.26 -52.75
N SER A 133 -0.51 -26.02 -53.41
CA SER A 133 -0.15 -27.38 -53.00
C SER A 133 0.64 -27.38 -51.69
N LYS A 134 1.68 -26.54 -51.60
CA LYS A 134 2.49 -26.39 -50.39
C LYS A 134 1.72 -25.69 -49.29
N TYR A 135 0.88 -24.71 -49.64
CA TYR A 135 0.02 -24.03 -48.68
C TYR A 135 -0.90 -25.02 -47.96
N SER A 136 -1.60 -25.90 -48.70
CA SER A 136 -2.51 -26.86 -48.09
C SER A 136 -1.80 -27.89 -47.20
N ASN A 137 -0.57 -28.27 -47.53
CA ASN A 137 0.21 -29.20 -46.70
C ASN A 137 0.68 -28.53 -45.41
N LEU A 138 1.28 -27.34 -45.53
CA LEU A 138 1.74 -26.57 -44.37
C LEU A 138 0.59 -26.19 -43.43
N GLN A 139 -0.59 -25.90 -43.97
CA GLN A 139 -1.79 -25.62 -43.17
C GLN A 139 -2.19 -26.83 -42.31
N ARG A 140 -2.13 -28.06 -42.83
CA ARG A 140 -2.45 -29.26 -42.05
C ARG A 140 -1.43 -29.52 -40.93
N GLU A 141 -0.16 -29.27 -41.23
CA GLU A 141 0.91 -29.33 -40.22
C GLU A 141 0.69 -28.29 -39.12
N HIS A 142 0.36 -27.06 -39.52
CA HIS A 142 0.00 -25.99 -38.59
C HIS A 142 -1.21 -26.34 -37.73
N ASP A 143 -2.30 -26.86 -38.32
CA ASP A 143 -3.50 -27.27 -37.58
C ASP A 143 -3.20 -28.35 -36.54
N THR A 144 -2.30 -29.29 -36.86
CA THR A 144 -1.83 -30.32 -35.91
C THR A 144 -0.97 -29.70 -34.80
N PHE A 145 -0.05 -28.81 -35.18
CA PHE A 145 0.80 -28.09 -34.24
C PHE A 145 0.01 -27.19 -33.27
N ILE A 146 -1.10 -26.61 -33.72
CA ILE A 146 -2.00 -25.81 -32.87
C ILE A 146 -2.56 -26.64 -31.69
N ILE A 147 -2.76 -27.96 -31.86
CA ILE A 147 -3.19 -28.83 -30.76
C ILE A 147 -2.09 -28.95 -29.71
N GLU A 148 -0.83 -29.13 -30.14
CA GLU A 148 0.33 -29.16 -29.25
C GLU A 148 0.55 -27.82 -28.54
N LEU A 149 0.43 -26.70 -29.27
CA LEU A 149 0.52 -25.35 -28.72
C LEU A 149 -0.53 -25.10 -27.64
N LYS A 150 -1.78 -25.56 -27.86
CA LYS A 150 -2.85 -25.47 -26.85
C LYS A 150 -2.52 -26.28 -25.60
N ALA A 151 -2.01 -27.50 -25.74
CA ALA A 151 -1.60 -28.32 -24.60
C ALA A 151 -0.44 -27.69 -23.82
N ALA A 152 0.57 -27.16 -24.52
CA ALA A 152 1.69 -26.43 -23.91
C ALA A 152 1.21 -25.17 -23.16
N LYS A 153 0.27 -24.43 -23.76
CA LYS A 153 -0.34 -23.24 -23.13
C LYS A 153 -1.08 -23.58 -21.84
N GLU A 154 -1.90 -24.63 -21.82
CA GLU A 154 -2.62 -25.04 -20.60
C GLU A 154 -1.67 -25.47 -19.48
N LYS A 155 -0.62 -26.21 -19.84
CA LYS A 155 0.44 -26.58 -18.89
C LYS A 155 1.14 -25.35 -18.30
N PHE A 156 1.51 -24.39 -19.16
CA PHE A 156 2.12 -23.14 -18.72
C PHE A 156 1.18 -22.32 -17.82
N ASN A 157 -0.09 -22.17 -18.20
CA ASN A 157 -1.10 -21.45 -17.42
C ASN A 157 -1.24 -22.02 -16.01
N HIS A 158 -1.27 -23.35 -15.88
CA HIS A 158 -1.39 -24.00 -14.57
C HIS A 158 -0.19 -23.68 -13.66
N ILE A 159 1.02 -23.73 -14.21
CA ILE A 159 2.25 -23.46 -13.46
C ILE A 159 2.36 -21.96 -13.13
N GLU A 160 1.95 -21.07 -14.04
CA GLU A 160 1.90 -19.63 -13.82
C GLU A 160 0.97 -19.27 -12.64
N GLU A 161 -0.21 -19.89 -12.55
CA GLU A 161 -1.12 -19.66 -11.42
C GLU A 161 -0.50 -20.04 -10.07
N LEU A 162 0.11 -21.22 -10.00
CA LEU A 162 0.78 -21.68 -8.79
C LEU A 162 1.96 -20.77 -8.43
N PHE A 163 2.77 -20.41 -9.42
CA PHE A 163 3.90 -19.49 -9.28
C PHE A 163 3.47 -18.14 -8.72
N LEU A 164 2.50 -17.47 -9.35
CA LEU A 164 2.03 -16.15 -8.92
C LEU A 164 1.39 -16.20 -7.52
N SER A 165 0.74 -17.31 -7.16
CA SER A 165 0.18 -17.50 -5.81
C SER A 165 1.26 -17.54 -4.72
N ILE A 166 2.47 -18.00 -5.04
CA ILE A 166 3.62 -18.01 -4.15
C ILE A 166 4.23 -16.61 -4.07
N ILE A 167 4.47 -15.98 -5.23
CA ILE A 167 5.05 -14.63 -5.30
C ILE A 167 4.21 -13.62 -4.50
N ALA A 168 2.88 -13.71 -4.58
CA ALA A 168 1.97 -12.84 -3.83
C ALA A 168 2.14 -12.97 -2.29
N LYS A 169 2.57 -14.13 -1.79
CA LYS A 169 2.72 -14.42 -0.35
C LYS A 169 4.11 -14.08 0.20
N LEU A 170 5.09 -13.80 -0.66
CA LEU A 170 6.46 -13.51 -0.21
C LEU A 170 6.50 -12.20 0.60
N PRO A 171 7.00 -12.21 1.85
CA PRO A 171 7.17 -11.03 2.64
C PRO A 171 8.40 -10.25 2.20
N ASN A 172 8.48 -9.01 2.65
CA ASN A 172 9.68 -8.21 2.56
C ASN A 172 10.76 -8.74 3.50
N ILE A 173 12.02 -8.57 3.09
CA ILE A 173 13.19 -8.93 3.87
C ILE A 173 13.27 -8.01 5.08
N ILE A 174 13.48 -8.62 6.24
CA ILE A 174 13.59 -7.88 7.50
C ILE A 174 14.93 -7.12 7.54
N HIS A 175 14.87 -5.86 7.97
CA HIS A 175 16.05 -5.04 8.15
C HIS A 175 16.93 -5.57 9.31
N PRO A 176 18.28 -5.54 9.21
CA PRO A 176 19.16 -6.03 10.27
C PRO A 176 18.96 -5.37 11.65
N CYS A 177 18.49 -4.11 11.68
CA CYS A 177 18.20 -3.37 12.91
C CYS A 177 16.80 -3.66 13.51
N THR A 178 16.03 -4.57 12.93
CA THR A 178 14.72 -4.98 13.46
C THR A 178 14.92 -6.00 14.59
N PRO A 179 14.37 -5.74 15.79
CA PRO A 179 14.39 -6.71 16.89
C PRO A 179 13.72 -8.03 16.48
N LEU A 180 14.32 -9.17 16.80
CA LEU A 180 13.78 -10.46 16.36
C LEU A 180 12.76 -11.05 17.36
N GLN A 181 13.01 -10.91 18.66
CA GLN A 181 12.23 -11.60 19.70
C GLN A 181 11.12 -10.75 20.30
N SER A 182 11.49 -9.57 20.81
CA SER A 182 10.58 -8.66 21.50
C SER A 182 10.85 -7.22 21.08
N ASP A 183 9.83 -6.39 21.24
CA ASP A 183 9.94 -4.97 20.96
C ASP A 183 10.96 -4.33 21.93
N THR A 184 11.70 -3.32 21.45
CA THR A 184 12.61 -2.54 22.30
C THR A 184 12.02 -1.17 22.59
N ILE A 185 12.14 -0.72 23.84
CA ILE A 185 11.47 0.49 24.34
C ILE A 185 12.51 1.56 24.67
N GLU A 186 12.24 2.79 24.25
CA GLU A 186 13.01 3.99 24.61
C GLU A 186 12.04 5.03 25.20
N GLU A 187 12.21 5.37 26.48
CA GLU A 187 11.33 6.31 27.18
C GLU A 187 11.87 7.74 27.09
N TYR A 188 11.00 8.70 26.76
CA TYR A 188 11.37 10.13 26.66
C TYR A 188 10.80 10.96 27.81
N ILE A 189 9.51 10.79 28.08
CA ILE A 189 8.81 11.44 29.19
C ILE A 189 8.02 10.38 29.93
N THR A 190 8.35 10.18 31.21
CA THR A 190 7.68 9.18 32.05
C THR A 190 6.44 9.77 32.73
N PRO A 191 5.39 8.94 32.95
CA PRO A 191 4.19 9.37 33.65
C PRO A 191 4.52 9.68 35.12
N LYS A 192 3.93 10.76 35.62
CA LYS A 192 3.95 11.07 37.05
C LYS A 192 2.92 10.23 37.78
N GLU A 193 3.18 9.87 39.03
CA GLU A 193 2.17 9.22 39.87
C GLU A 193 0.95 10.14 40.04
N ILE A 194 -0.22 9.60 39.69
CA ILE A 194 -1.51 10.28 39.84
C ILE A 194 -2.32 9.49 40.88
N ASN A 195 -2.44 10.04 42.09
CA ASN A 195 -3.17 9.43 43.20
C ASN A 195 -4.69 9.68 43.15
N ARG A 196 -5.29 9.65 41.94
CA ARG A 196 -6.73 9.79 41.74
C ARG A 196 -7.18 9.08 40.47
N THR A 197 -8.45 8.71 40.42
CA THR A 197 -9.10 8.23 39.20
C THR A 197 -9.18 9.35 38.19
N MET A 198 -8.70 9.09 36.97
CA MET A 198 -8.73 10.03 35.85
C MET A 198 -9.88 9.65 34.94
N TRP A 199 -10.61 10.64 34.43
CA TRP A 199 -11.69 10.38 33.48
C TRP A 199 -11.11 10.04 32.12
N SER A 200 -11.74 9.09 31.44
CA SER A 200 -11.49 8.80 30.03
C SER A 200 -11.92 9.98 29.16
N HIS A 201 -11.31 10.10 27.98
CA HIS A 201 -11.75 11.09 26.97
C HIS A 201 -13.24 10.94 26.62
N VAL A 202 -13.80 9.73 26.68
CA VAL A 202 -15.22 9.45 26.45
C VAL A 202 -16.10 10.05 27.57
N GLU A 203 -15.73 9.87 28.83
CA GLU A 203 -16.45 10.45 29.98
C GLU A 203 -16.38 11.97 29.98
N ILE A 204 -15.19 12.51 29.74
CA ILE A 204 -14.97 13.96 29.59
C ILE A 204 -15.86 14.50 28.48
N GLY A 205 -15.89 13.80 27.35
CA GLY A 205 -16.65 14.21 26.20
C GLY A 205 -18.16 14.23 26.38
N LYS A 206 -18.70 13.22 27.07
CA LYS A 206 -20.13 13.16 27.45
C LYS A 206 -20.50 14.28 28.40
N ASN A 207 -19.67 14.54 29.42
CA ASN A 207 -19.96 15.53 30.45
C ASN A 207 -19.88 16.97 29.94
N MET A 208 -19.05 17.25 28.93
CA MET A 208 -18.87 18.60 28.36
C MET A 208 -19.77 18.91 27.16
N SER A 209 -20.57 17.96 26.69
CA SER A 209 -21.36 18.09 25.45
C SER A 209 -20.55 18.41 24.17
N PHE A 210 -19.22 18.30 24.20
CA PHE A 210 -18.37 18.53 23.02
C PHE A 210 -18.25 17.32 22.11
N PHE A 211 -18.53 16.12 22.64
CA PHE A 211 -18.66 14.89 21.86
C PHE A 211 -20.11 14.46 21.81
N LYS A 212 -20.65 14.36 20.61
CA LYS A 212 -21.94 13.71 20.39
C LYS A 212 -21.70 12.38 19.71
N HIS A 213 -21.98 11.31 20.44
CA HIS A 213 -22.07 10.00 19.83
C HIS A 213 -23.29 9.97 18.90
N SER A 214 -23.10 9.46 17.69
CA SER A 214 -24.21 9.23 16.79
C SER A 214 -25.10 8.12 17.34
N LYS A 215 -26.37 8.42 17.65
CA LYS A 215 -27.36 7.35 17.92
C LYS A 215 -27.55 6.41 16.72
N ASN A 216 -27.09 6.82 15.53
CA ASN A 216 -27.22 6.09 14.28
C ASN A 216 -26.05 5.11 14.02
N SER A 217 -24.92 5.24 14.73
CA SER A 217 -23.74 4.40 14.43
C SER A 217 -22.75 4.37 15.60
N SER A 218 -22.34 3.17 16.01
CA SER A 218 -21.31 2.93 17.03
C SER A 218 -19.93 3.46 16.62
N VAL A 219 -19.68 3.63 15.31
CA VAL A 219 -18.36 3.98 14.76
C VAL A 219 -18.22 5.45 14.35
N SER A 220 -19.28 6.25 14.47
CA SER A 220 -19.29 7.65 14.03
C SER A 220 -19.23 8.61 15.22
N TYR A 221 -18.40 9.65 15.10
CA TYR A 221 -18.25 10.72 16.08
C TYR A 221 -18.49 12.09 15.47
N TYR A 222 -18.89 13.03 16.32
CA TYR A 222 -18.99 14.44 16.00
C TYR A 222 -18.24 15.23 17.05
N LEU A 223 -17.33 16.09 16.60
CA LEU A 223 -16.68 17.09 17.43
C LEU A 223 -17.43 18.40 17.30
N THR A 224 -17.64 19.08 18.42
CA THR A 224 -18.30 20.39 18.47
C THR A 224 -17.58 21.32 19.43
N GLY A 225 -17.72 22.63 19.21
CA GLY A 225 -17.09 23.66 20.03
C GLY A 225 -15.57 23.50 20.10
N ILE A 226 -15.04 23.57 21.32
CA ILE A 226 -13.59 23.63 21.59
C ILE A 226 -12.80 22.45 21.01
N LEU A 227 -13.42 21.28 20.86
CA LEU A 227 -12.75 20.10 20.31
C LEU A 227 -12.65 20.12 18.80
N SER A 228 -13.62 20.75 18.12
CA SER A 228 -13.52 21.02 16.69
C SER A 228 -12.37 22.01 16.44
N ASP A 229 -12.25 23.04 17.27
CA ASP A 229 -11.13 23.99 17.20
C ASP A 229 -9.79 23.30 17.51
N LEU A 230 -9.77 22.34 18.44
CA LEU A 230 -8.58 21.58 18.79
C LEU A 230 -8.14 20.67 17.64
N GLU A 231 -9.08 20.04 16.92
CA GLU A 231 -8.77 19.26 15.71
C GLU A 231 -8.02 20.15 14.70
N LEU A 232 -8.56 21.33 14.42
CA LEU A 232 -7.97 22.29 13.49
C LEU A 232 -6.59 22.77 13.97
N ALA A 233 -6.44 23.06 15.26
CA ALA A 233 -5.17 23.56 15.77
C ALA A 233 -4.07 22.50 15.76
N ILE A 234 -4.40 21.23 16.02
CA ILE A 234 -3.45 20.11 15.84
C ILE A 234 -3.05 20.03 14.36
N GLN A 235 -4.00 20.18 13.44
CA GLN A 235 -3.71 20.20 12.00
C GLN A 235 -2.74 21.31 11.63
N THR A 236 -3.03 22.55 12.03
CA THR A 236 -2.17 23.70 11.73
C THR A 236 -0.76 23.52 12.30
N TYR A 237 -0.64 23.00 13.52
CA TYR A 237 0.65 22.76 14.15
C TYR A 237 1.53 21.78 13.36
N PHE A 238 1.01 20.58 13.05
CA PHE A 238 1.79 19.58 12.32
C PHE A 238 2.05 19.97 10.87
N TYR A 239 1.07 20.62 10.22
CA TYR A 239 1.26 21.16 8.88
C TYR A 239 2.44 22.13 8.84
N ASN A 240 2.48 23.11 9.76
CA ASN A 240 3.58 24.09 9.80
C ASN A 240 4.92 23.42 10.12
N LYS A 241 4.98 22.49 11.09
CA LYS A 241 6.21 21.76 11.40
C LYS A 241 6.76 20.99 10.20
N PHE A 242 5.91 20.35 9.40
CA PHE A 242 6.36 19.62 8.21
C PHE A 242 6.85 20.54 7.10
N ILE A 243 6.17 21.67 6.87
CA ILE A 243 6.62 22.69 5.92
C ILE A 243 7.97 23.29 6.34
N GLU A 244 8.13 23.65 7.61
CA GLU A 244 9.38 24.18 8.18
C GLU A 244 10.56 23.19 8.04
N ASN A 245 10.27 21.89 7.98
CA ASN A 245 11.26 20.82 7.78
C ASN A 245 11.37 20.37 6.31
N GLY A 246 10.87 21.17 5.36
CA GLY A 246 11.04 20.95 3.93
C GLY A 246 10.26 19.76 3.36
N VAL A 247 9.21 19.31 4.05
CA VAL A 247 8.33 18.26 3.55
C VAL A 247 7.24 18.87 2.67
N THR A 248 7.02 18.33 1.48
CA THR A 248 6.08 18.88 0.50
C THR A 248 4.65 18.40 0.78
N PRO A 249 3.65 19.29 0.90
CA PRO A 249 2.26 18.87 1.04
C PRO A 249 1.72 18.34 -0.28
N ILE A 250 0.92 17.28 -0.23
CA ILE A 250 0.17 16.76 -1.39
C ILE A 250 -1.26 16.43 -0.99
N ALA A 251 -2.21 16.83 -1.83
CA ALA A 251 -3.60 16.43 -1.70
C ALA A 251 -3.82 15.13 -2.50
N CYS A 252 -4.28 14.11 -1.79
CA CYS A 252 -4.33 12.73 -2.25
C CYS A 252 -5.78 12.28 -2.51
N VAL A 253 -5.96 11.15 -3.20
CA VAL A 253 -7.29 10.60 -3.56
C VAL A 253 -7.87 9.75 -2.43
N ASP A 254 -9.18 9.79 -2.24
CA ASP A 254 -9.82 8.96 -1.20
C ASP A 254 -10.08 7.50 -1.64
N PHE A 255 -10.02 7.25 -2.96
CA PHE A 255 -10.37 5.96 -3.54
C PHE A 255 -9.20 5.31 -4.27
N CYS A 256 -8.99 4.02 -4.01
CA CYS A 256 -7.96 3.21 -4.65
C CYS A 256 -8.54 1.95 -5.28
N LYS A 257 -7.88 1.45 -6.33
CA LYS A 257 -8.23 0.18 -6.98
C LYS A 257 -7.66 -1.02 -6.22
N SER A 258 -8.29 -2.19 -6.34
CA SER A 258 -7.88 -3.41 -5.61
C SER A 258 -6.39 -3.75 -5.70
N PHE A 259 -5.77 -3.62 -6.88
CA PHE A 259 -4.35 -3.94 -7.05
C PHE A 259 -3.41 -3.14 -6.13
N LEU A 260 -3.79 -1.90 -5.76
CA LEU A 260 -3.00 -1.06 -4.85
C LEU A 260 -3.03 -1.62 -3.42
N LEU A 261 -4.20 -2.09 -2.97
CA LEU A 261 -4.32 -2.72 -1.65
C LEU A 261 -3.41 -3.94 -1.56
N GLU A 262 -3.44 -4.78 -2.59
CA GLU A 262 -2.57 -5.95 -2.65
C GLU A 262 -1.08 -5.58 -2.77
N ALA A 263 -0.77 -4.49 -3.47
CA ALA A 263 0.60 -3.99 -3.58
C ALA A 263 1.19 -3.56 -2.23
N VAL A 264 0.36 -3.04 -1.33
CA VAL A 264 0.74 -2.68 0.04
C VAL A 264 0.54 -3.82 1.05
N GLY A 265 0.14 -5.01 0.59
CA GLY A 265 0.02 -6.25 1.36
C GLY A 265 -1.32 -6.47 2.07
N LEU A 266 -2.38 -5.77 1.67
CA LEU A 266 -3.74 -5.98 2.15
C LEU A 266 -4.53 -6.93 1.25
N ASP A 267 -5.48 -7.68 1.81
CA ASP A 267 -6.44 -8.49 1.04
C ASP A 267 -7.61 -7.61 0.55
N PRO A 268 -7.72 -7.32 -0.76
CA PRO A 268 -8.81 -6.51 -1.32
C PRO A 268 -10.18 -7.17 -1.25
N TYR A 269 -10.25 -8.44 -0.81
CA TYR A 269 -11.50 -9.16 -0.62
C TYR A 269 -11.84 -9.35 0.87
N SER A 270 -10.98 -8.89 1.79
CA SER A 270 -11.23 -9.01 3.23
C SER A 270 -12.01 -7.80 3.75
N PRO A 271 -13.24 -8.00 4.26
CA PRO A 271 -14.04 -6.89 4.81
C PRO A 271 -13.44 -6.31 6.10
N ASP A 272 -12.51 -7.02 6.74
CA ASP A 272 -11.80 -6.57 7.95
C ASP A 272 -10.56 -5.73 7.61
N GLN A 273 -10.07 -5.79 6.37
CA GLN A 273 -8.89 -5.02 5.93
C GLN A 273 -9.23 -3.87 5.00
N CYS A 274 -10.35 -3.93 4.26
CA CYS A 274 -10.70 -2.91 3.28
C CYS A 274 -12.19 -2.53 3.29
N ILE A 275 -12.47 -1.33 2.80
CA ILE A 275 -13.83 -0.81 2.61
C ILE A 275 -14.12 -0.76 1.11
N SER A 276 -14.66 -1.85 0.56
CA SER A 276 -15.03 -1.90 -0.86
C SER A 276 -16.34 -1.15 -1.14
N LEU A 277 -16.35 -0.37 -2.21
CA LEU A 277 -17.56 0.27 -2.72
C LEU A 277 -18.39 -0.73 -3.54
N LYS A 278 -19.72 -0.64 -3.42
CA LYS A 278 -20.66 -1.40 -4.25
C LYS A 278 -20.87 -0.76 -5.63
N LEU A 279 -19.76 -0.48 -6.32
CA LEU A 279 -19.76 -0.03 -7.71
C LEU A 279 -19.40 -1.22 -8.61
N LYS A 280 -19.85 -1.20 -9.86
CA LYS A 280 -19.47 -2.21 -10.84
C LYS A 280 -17.95 -2.19 -10.99
N ALA A 281 -17.31 -3.35 -10.78
CA ALA A 281 -15.87 -3.46 -10.96
C ALA A 281 -15.51 -3.16 -12.42
N GLU A 282 -14.56 -2.25 -12.61
CA GLU A 282 -14.02 -1.96 -13.93
C GLU A 282 -12.93 -2.96 -14.24
N ARG A 283 -13.18 -3.88 -15.17
CA ARG A 283 -12.20 -4.89 -15.61
C ARG A 283 -11.60 -5.68 -14.44
N GLY A 284 -12.45 -6.15 -13.54
CA GLY A 284 -12.05 -6.93 -12.35
C GLY A 284 -11.48 -6.13 -11.18
N GLN A 285 -11.25 -4.82 -11.33
CA GLN A 285 -10.75 -3.96 -10.25
C GLN A 285 -11.91 -3.27 -9.53
N LYS A 286 -12.05 -3.53 -8.23
CA LYS A 286 -13.02 -2.80 -7.36
C LYS A 286 -12.39 -1.49 -6.89
N LEU A 287 -13.26 -0.53 -6.55
CA LEU A 287 -12.86 0.69 -5.85
C LEU A 287 -13.02 0.50 -4.35
N HIS A 288 -12.04 0.96 -3.60
CA HIS A 288 -11.99 0.89 -2.14
C HIS A 288 -11.80 2.28 -1.57
N LEU A 289 -12.49 2.58 -0.48
CA LEU A 289 -12.34 3.80 0.29
C LEU A 289 -11.19 3.63 1.28
N VAL A 290 -10.10 4.35 1.04
CA VAL A 290 -8.88 4.33 1.88
C VAL A 290 -8.66 5.69 2.57
N GLY A 291 -9.05 6.77 1.88
CA GLY A 291 -8.88 8.15 2.34
C GLY A 291 -7.58 8.79 1.86
N GLY A 292 -7.59 10.10 1.63
CA GLY A 292 -6.43 10.84 1.12
C GLY A 292 -5.20 10.86 2.03
N ALA A 293 -5.36 10.63 3.35
CA ALA A 293 -4.24 10.49 4.27
C ALA A 293 -3.95 9.01 4.56
N SER A 294 -3.63 8.26 3.50
CA SER A 294 -3.31 6.83 3.54
C SER A 294 -2.10 6.51 2.66
N PHE A 295 -1.40 5.43 2.97
CA PHE A 295 -0.28 4.96 2.16
C PHE A 295 -0.73 4.51 0.77
N GLU A 296 -1.93 3.93 0.69
CA GLU A 296 -2.57 3.46 -0.53
C GLU A 296 -2.84 4.60 -1.50
N SER A 297 -3.22 5.78 -1.01
CA SER A 297 -3.40 6.95 -1.86
C SER A 297 -2.07 7.48 -2.39
N PHE A 298 -1.01 7.46 -1.59
CA PHE A 298 0.33 7.78 -2.08
C PHE A 298 0.75 6.80 -3.18
N CYS A 299 0.53 5.51 -2.97
CA CYS A 299 0.80 4.48 -3.97
C CYS A 299 0.03 4.70 -5.28
N ALA A 300 -1.21 5.20 -5.22
CA ALA A 300 -1.98 5.57 -6.40
C ALA A 300 -1.29 6.67 -7.23
N TYR A 301 -0.75 7.69 -6.57
CA TYR A 301 0.01 8.78 -7.21
C TYR A 301 1.33 8.28 -7.82
N LEU A 302 2.01 7.35 -7.14
CA LEU A 302 3.34 6.87 -7.54
C LEU A 302 3.34 5.79 -8.64
N THR A 303 2.21 5.15 -8.92
CA THR A 303 2.17 3.98 -9.81
C THR A 303 2.75 4.30 -11.20
N ASN A 304 3.71 3.47 -11.66
CA ASN A 304 4.48 3.67 -12.91
C ASN A 304 5.30 4.97 -12.99
N MET A 305 5.56 5.65 -11.86
CA MET A 305 6.38 6.85 -11.85
C MET A 305 7.86 6.52 -12.07
N ASN A 306 8.53 7.29 -12.92
CA ASN A 306 9.98 7.30 -13.06
C ASN A 306 10.54 8.62 -12.52
N VAL A 307 11.41 8.52 -11.53
CA VAL A 307 11.98 9.63 -10.77
C VAL A 307 13.38 9.97 -11.26
N SER A 308 13.74 11.25 -11.31
CA SER A 308 15.11 11.67 -11.57
C SER A 308 15.99 11.40 -10.35
N LYS A 309 17.18 10.81 -10.54
CA LYS A 309 18.11 10.53 -9.43
C LYS A 309 18.56 11.78 -8.65
N HIS A 310 18.40 12.96 -9.23
CA HIS A 310 18.79 14.24 -8.62
C HIS A 310 17.71 14.84 -7.72
N THR A 311 16.51 14.26 -7.67
CA THR A 311 15.40 14.75 -6.82
C THR A 311 15.32 14.05 -5.46
N PHE A 312 16.13 13.02 -5.22
CA PHE A 312 16.15 12.31 -3.94
C PHE A 312 16.85 13.13 -2.83
N PRO A 313 16.39 13.02 -1.58
CA PRO A 313 15.17 12.36 -1.13
C PRO A 313 13.92 13.21 -1.43
N MET A 314 12.82 12.57 -1.87
CA MET A 314 11.55 13.26 -2.13
C MET A 314 10.60 13.05 -0.96
N LYS A 315 10.35 14.10 -0.17
CA LYS A 315 9.58 14.04 1.07
C LYS A 315 8.20 14.65 0.87
N TYR A 316 7.16 13.88 1.19
CA TYR A 316 5.76 14.26 1.05
C TYR A 316 4.97 14.03 2.34
N PHE A 317 3.96 14.87 2.58
CA PHE A 317 2.91 14.57 3.55
C PHE A 317 1.52 14.89 2.98
N SER A 318 0.53 14.12 3.41
CA SER A 318 -0.88 14.34 3.08
C SER A 318 -1.68 14.53 4.36
N LEU A 319 -2.49 15.59 4.40
CA LEU A 319 -3.51 15.83 5.40
C LEU A 319 -4.87 15.50 4.79
N GLY A 320 -5.63 14.64 5.44
CA GLY A 320 -6.93 14.20 4.92
C GLY A 320 -7.60 13.17 5.83
N ARG A 321 -8.66 12.55 5.31
CA ARG A 321 -9.33 11.44 5.99
C ARG A 321 -8.59 10.13 5.75
N CYS A 322 -8.72 9.22 6.70
CA CYS A 322 -8.28 7.83 6.61
C CYS A 322 -9.43 6.94 7.10
N TYR A 323 -9.60 5.78 6.46
CA TYR A 323 -10.69 4.85 6.77
C TYR A 323 -10.15 3.45 7.09
N ASN A 324 -10.30 3.02 8.34
CA ASN A 324 -9.80 1.73 8.82
C ASN A 324 -10.93 0.71 9.00
N ALA A 325 -10.89 -0.38 8.24
CA ALA A 325 -11.90 -1.43 8.28
C ALA A 325 -11.88 -2.27 9.57
N LYS A 326 -10.72 -2.41 10.24
CA LYS A 326 -10.55 -3.31 11.39
C LYS A 326 -11.44 -2.96 12.58
N HIS A 327 -11.68 -1.67 12.80
CA HIS A 327 -12.41 -1.20 13.99
C HIS A 327 -13.94 -1.17 13.83
N ARG A 328 -14.48 -1.75 12.74
CA ARG A 328 -15.94 -1.83 12.52
C ARG A 328 -16.69 -2.67 13.54
N HIS A 329 -15.99 -3.56 14.26
CA HIS A 329 -16.60 -4.57 15.13
C HIS A 329 -16.48 -4.25 16.63
N GLU A 330 -15.94 -3.09 16.99
CA GLU A 330 -15.82 -2.70 18.40
C GLU A 330 -17.17 -2.21 18.96
N LYS A 331 -17.53 -2.70 20.15
CA LYS A 331 -18.85 -2.49 20.77
C LYS A 331 -18.97 -1.17 21.52
N SER A 332 -17.85 -0.55 21.91
CA SER A 332 -17.81 0.68 22.70
C SER A 332 -17.15 1.80 21.91
N PHE A 333 -17.82 2.95 21.88
CA PHE A 333 -17.31 4.17 21.27
C PHE A 333 -16.12 4.74 22.05
N ASP A 334 -14.96 4.88 21.41
CA ASP A 334 -13.81 5.65 21.86
C ASP A 334 -13.08 6.30 20.65
N LEU A 335 -12.16 7.24 20.89
CA LEU A 335 -11.36 7.88 19.83
C LEU A 335 -10.12 7.08 19.43
N PHE A 336 -9.80 6.02 20.16
CA PHE A 336 -8.69 5.12 19.86
C PHE A 336 -9.05 4.12 18.75
N SER A 337 -10.32 3.81 18.56
CA SER A 337 -10.82 2.80 17.62
C SER A 337 -11.86 3.32 16.62
N ILE A 338 -11.77 4.60 16.24
CA ILE A 338 -12.63 5.15 15.19
C ILE A 338 -12.30 4.58 13.82
N VAL A 339 -13.34 4.29 13.03
CA VAL A 339 -13.22 3.82 11.65
C VAL A 339 -12.77 4.93 10.70
N GLN A 340 -13.15 6.17 10.98
CA GLN A 340 -12.78 7.33 10.18
C GLN A 340 -11.97 8.28 11.06
N SER A 341 -10.82 8.75 10.61
CA SER A 341 -10.03 9.76 11.33
C SER A 341 -9.42 10.78 10.38
N SER A 342 -9.11 11.97 10.89
CA SER A 342 -8.23 12.92 10.19
C SER A 342 -6.78 12.56 10.54
N ASN A 343 -5.94 12.36 9.52
CA ASN A 343 -4.56 11.93 9.72
C ASN A 343 -3.58 12.82 8.95
N PHE A 344 -2.34 12.85 9.43
CA PHE A 344 -1.17 13.17 8.62
C PHE A 344 -0.47 11.88 8.24
N HIS A 345 -0.34 11.63 6.95
CA HIS A 345 0.42 10.50 6.43
C HIS A 345 1.67 11.02 5.72
N TYR A 346 2.82 10.44 6.01
CA TYR A 346 4.12 10.82 5.47
C TYR A 346 4.64 9.76 4.51
N LEU A 347 5.36 10.20 3.47
CA LEU A 347 6.07 9.35 2.53
C LEU A 347 7.37 10.04 2.13
N THR A 348 8.47 9.29 2.15
CA THR A 348 9.72 9.68 1.50
C THR A 348 10.17 8.60 0.52
N LEU A 349 10.49 9.03 -0.70
CA LEU A 349 11.19 8.21 -1.68
C LEU A 349 12.69 8.42 -1.54
N CYS A 350 13.40 7.30 -1.46
CA CYS A 350 14.85 7.24 -1.30
C CYS A 350 15.45 6.51 -2.50
N LYS A 351 16.70 6.87 -2.82
CA LYS A 351 17.43 6.24 -3.93
C LYS A 351 17.83 4.81 -3.59
N ASP A 352 18.33 4.59 -2.38
CA ASP A 352 18.89 3.32 -1.90
C ASP A 352 18.63 3.13 -0.40
N SER A 353 19.06 1.98 0.13
CA SER A 353 18.88 1.61 1.54
C SER A 353 19.59 2.55 2.51
N LYS A 354 20.72 3.13 2.11
CA LYS A 354 21.46 4.05 2.98
C LYS A 354 20.68 5.35 3.16
N ASN A 355 20.20 5.93 2.06
CA ASN A 355 19.33 7.11 2.13
C ASN A 355 18.02 6.80 2.86
N GLU A 356 17.48 5.57 2.72
CA GLU A 356 16.31 5.12 3.45
C GLU A 356 16.52 5.11 4.98
N ASP A 357 17.67 4.62 5.45
CA ASP A 357 18.01 4.63 6.89
C ASP A 357 18.15 6.04 7.45
N GLU A 358 18.83 6.92 6.72
CA GLU A 358 19.00 8.34 7.10
C GLU A 358 17.65 9.05 7.21
N GLU A 359 16.77 8.88 6.22
CA GLU A 359 15.45 9.50 6.20
C GLU A 359 14.48 8.92 7.23
N PHE A 360 14.57 7.60 7.48
CA PHE A 360 13.79 6.94 8.53
C PHE A 360 14.09 7.52 9.91
N GLU A 361 15.37 7.61 10.28
CA GLU A 361 15.77 8.16 11.57
C GLU A 361 15.53 9.69 11.63
N SER A 362 15.77 10.42 10.54
CA SER A 362 15.50 11.86 10.46
C SER A 362 14.03 12.18 10.70
N PHE A 363 13.11 11.49 10.01
CA PHE A 363 11.69 11.73 10.18
C PHE A 363 11.18 11.27 11.55
N PHE A 364 11.67 10.14 12.07
CA PHE A 364 11.29 9.69 13.40
C PHE A 364 11.72 10.68 14.50
N ASN A 365 12.91 11.26 14.37
CA ASN A 365 13.38 12.32 15.28
C ASN A 365 12.55 13.61 15.18
N LEU A 366 12.09 13.96 13.98
CA LEU A 366 11.14 15.07 13.81
C LEU A 366 9.83 14.80 14.55
N LEU A 367 9.31 13.57 14.50
CA LEU A 367 8.13 13.19 15.28
C LEU A 367 8.42 13.28 16.79
N ILE A 368 9.53 12.72 17.29
CA ILE A 368 9.91 12.84 18.70
C ILE A 368 9.92 14.31 19.15
N SER A 369 10.49 15.20 18.34
CA SER A 369 10.48 16.65 18.61
C SER A 369 9.06 17.21 18.68
N CYS A 370 8.21 16.86 17.71
CA CYS A 370 6.82 17.32 17.67
C CYS A 370 6.02 16.84 18.89
N TYR A 371 6.15 15.58 19.28
CA TYR A 371 5.44 14.99 20.43
C TYR A 371 6.01 15.51 21.77
N SER A 372 7.30 15.81 21.84
CA SER A 372 7.93 16.45 23.01
C SER A 372 7.39 17.84 23.31
N ASP A 373 6.87 18.57 22.32
CA ASP A 373 6.27 19.89 22.49
C ASP A 373 4.93 19.83 23.25
N PHE A 374 4.23 18.68 23.25
CA PHE A 374 2.98 18.48 23.98
C PHE A 374 3.19 18.22 25.48
N LYS A 375 4.40 17.84 25.92
CA LYS A 375 4.71 17.56 27.34
C LYS A 375 3.82 16.47 27.98
N ILE A 376 3.27 15.57 27.17
CA ILE A 376 2.56 14.36 27.63
C ILE A 376 3.57 13.21 27.69
N PRO A 377 3.51 12.30 28.68
CA PRO A 377 4.37 11.13 28.73
C PRO A 377 4.26 10.26 27.46
N PHE A 378 5.40 9.91 26.88
CA PHE A 378 5.47 9.12 25.66
C PHE A 378 6.80 8.34 25.56
N ARG A 379 6.77 7.29 24.75
CA ARG A 379 7.91 6.39 24.50
C ARG A 379 7.96 5.99 23.03
N ALA A 380 9.16 5.63 22.55
CA ALA A 380 9.34 5.00 21.26
C ALA A 380 9.44 3.49 21.41
N ILE A 381 8.90 2.77 20.43
CA ILE A 381 8.95 1.31 20.34
C ILE A 381 9.58 0.94 19.01
N ASN A 382 10.69 0.20 19.02
CA ASN A 382 11.17 -0.49 17.82
C ASN A 382 10.45 -1.84 17.75
N CYS A 383 9.62 -2.02 16.72
CA CYS A 383 8.77 -3.21 16.59
C CYS A 383 9.61 -4.43 16.27
N SER A 384 9.33 -5.53 16.97
CA SER A 384 9.87 -6.83 16.64
C SER A 384 9.34 -7.34 15.30
N ALA A 385 10.09 -8.24 14.69
CA ALA A 385 9.75 -8.90 13.43
C ALA A 385 8.33 -9.47 13.39
N LYS A 386 7.84 -10.03 14.51
CA LYS A 386 6.49 -10.59 14.64
C LYS A 386 5.37 -9.54 14.50
N ASN A 387 5.65 -8.29 14.86
CA ASN A 387 4.70 -7.18 14.83
C ASN A 387 4.74 -6.36 13.53
N LEU A 388 5.63 -6.72 12.58
CA LEU A 388 5.72 -6.06 11.28
C LEU A 388 4.67 -6.60 10.29
N ASN A 389 4.09 -5.72 9.50
CA ASN A 389 3.31 -6.14 8.34
C ASN A 389 4.22 -6.80 7.31
N THR A 390 3.67 -7.70 6.48
CA THR A 390 4.43 -8.46 5.47
C THR A 390 5.26 -7.60 4.52
N THR A 391 4.89 -6.33 4.32
CA THR A 391 5.54 -5.40 3.40
C THR A 391 6.65 -4.57 4.04
N GLU A 392 6.78 -4.59 5.36
CA GLU A 392 7.68 -3.72 6.13
C GLU A 392 8.99 -4.43 6.45
N SER A 393 10.12 -3.77 6.24
CA SER A 393 11.43 -4.29 6.66
C SER A 393 11.75 -3.92 8.13
N ARG A 394 11.28 -2.74 8.58
CA ARG A 394 11.45 -2.20 9.93
C ARG A 394 10.29 -1.25 10.26
N ARG A 395 9.93 -1.12 11.55
CA ARG A 395 8.94 -0.13 12.02
C ARG A 395 9.31 0.39 13.41
N LYS A 396 9.13 1.70 13.60
CA LYS A 396 9.11 2.33 14.91
C LYS A 396 7.72 2.94 15.18
N LEU A 397 7.24 2.84 16.41
CA LEU A 397 6.02 3.48 16.90
C LEU A 397 6.38 4.57 17.89
N LEU A 398 5.51 5.58 17.99
CA LEU A 398 5.41 6.40 19.18
C LEU A 398 4.13 6.01 19.92
N GLU A 399 4.26 5.78 21.22
CA GLU A 399 3.13 5.55 22.10
C GLU A 399 3.04 6.65 23.14
N MET A 400 1.82 7.11 23.41
CA MET A 400 1.53 8.11 24.44
C MET A 400 0.75 7.49 25.59
N TRP A 401 0.93 8.06 26.78
CA TRP A 401 0.29 7.59 28.00
C TRP A 401 -1.17 8.02 28.09
N SER A 402 -2.07 7.04 28.26
CA SER A 402 -3.44 7.27 28.71
C SER A 402 -3.51 7.13 30.24
N PRO A 403 -3.75 8.21 30.99
CA PRO A 403 -3.89 8.13 32.44
C PRO A 403 -5.20 7.47 32.88
N ALA A 404 -6.24 7.44 32.03
CA ALA A 404 -7.50 6.79 32.34
C ALA A 404 -7.37 5.26 32.27
N GLU A 405 -6.68 4.74 31.25
CA GLU A 405 -6.47 3.30 31.08
C GLU A 405 -5.17 2.79 31.72
N GLN A 406 -4.33 3.69 32.23
CA GLN A 406 -3.02 3.38 32.83
C GLN A 406 -2.11 2.57 31.90
N MET A 407 -2.11 2.92 30.61
CA MET A 407 -1.30 2.24 29.60
C MET A 407 -0.84 3.20 28.51
N TYR A 408 0.26 2.82 27.86
CA TYR A 408 0.70 3.45 26.63
C TYR A 408 -0.09 2.92 25.44
N LYS A 409 -0.45 3.80 24.51
CA LYS A 409 -1.16 3.47 23.28
C LYS A 409 -0.51 4.13 22.06
N PRO A 410 -0.51 3.49 20.88
CA PRO A 410 0.11 4.05 19.67
C PRO A 410 -0.56 5.35 19.22
N VAL A 411 0.24 6.35 18.84
CA VAL A 411 -0.24 7.61 18.25
C VAL A 411 0.32 7.85 16.85
N ALA A 412 1.51 7.33 16.57
CA ALA A 412 2.21 7.48 15.31
C ALA A 412 3.07 6.26 15.01
N HIS A 413 3.41 6.07 13.74
CA HIS A 413 4.39 5.09 13.32
C HIS A 413 5.14 5.54 12.08
N VAL A 414 6.33 4.97 11.90
CA VAL A 414 7.15 5.09 10.72
C VAL A 414 7.67 3.71 10.36
N SER A 415 7.59 3.35 9.08
CA SER A 415 8.00 2.05 8.55
C SER A 415 8.95 2.24 7.36
N GLN A 416 9.94 1.36 7.27
CA GLN A 416 10.77 1.17 6.07
C GLN A 416 10.18 0.02 5.25
N ARG A 417 10.23 0.14 3.93
CA ARG A 417 9.74 -0.89 3.01
C ARG A 417 10.74 -1.29 1.94
N GLY A 418 11.94 -0.70 1.93
CA GLY A 418 12.90 -0.93 0.86
C GLY A 418 12.25 -0.70 -0.50
N ASP A 419 12.61 -1.53 -1.48
CA ASP A 419 12.04 -1.50 -2.83
C ASP A 419 10.84 -2.45 -3.03
N PHE A 420 10.28 -2.99 -1.95
CA PHE A 420 9.26 -4.05 -2.02
C PHE A 420 7.94 -3.58 -2.66
N VAL A 421 7.49 -2.38 -2.29
CA VAL A 421 6.26 -1.78 -2.84
C VAL A 421 6.54 -1.11 -4.18
N SER A 422 7.71 -0.48 -4.34
CA SER A 422 8.11 0.13 -5.62
C SER A 422 8.25 -0.90 -6.74
N LYS A 423 8.81 -2.09 -6.49
CA LYS A 423 8.83 -3.21 -7.46
C LYS A 423 7.43 -3.67 -7.86
N ARG A 424 6.45 -3.63 -6.95
CA ARG A 424 5.06 -4.01 -7.22
C ARG A 424 4.30 -2.95 -8.04
N LEU A 425 4.60 -1.68 -7.79
CA LEU A 425 3.96 -0.53 -8.44
C LEU A 425 4.76 0.08 -9.57
N HIS A 426 5.90 -0.53 -9.91
CA HIS A 426 6.84 -0.07 -10.92
C HIS A 426 7.29 1.39 -10.71
N VAL A 427 7.65 1.74 -9.46
CA VAL A 427 8.19 3.05 -9.11
C VAL A 427 9.71 3.01 -9.25
N THR A 428 10.21 3.66 -10.29
CA THR A 428 11.60 3.55 -10.74
C THR A 428 12.33 4.87 -10.63
N TYR A 429 13.65 4.83 -10.75
CA TYR A 429 14.45 6.02 -11.04
C TYR A 429 15.47 5.77 -12.13
N GLY A 430 15.85 6.83 -12.83
CA GLY A 430 16.85 6.80 -13.88
C GLY A 430 16.74 7.94 -14.87
N VAL A 431 17.26 7.72 -16.07
CA VAL A 431 17.16 8.64 -17.21
C VAL A 431 16.06 8.12 -18.15
N GLU A 432 15.55 8.95 -19.05
CA GLU A 432 14.56 8.52 -20.05
C GLU A 432 14.94 7.16 -20.68
N HIS A 433 13.99 6.23 -20.64
CA HIS A 433 14.10 4.86 -21.15
C HIS A 433 15.14 3.93 -20.47
N VAL A 434 15.86 4.39 -19.44
CA VAL A 434 16.83 3.58 -18.69
C VAL A 434 16.43 3.54 -17.21
N ILE A 435 15.98 2.37 -16.75
CA ILE A 435 15.70 2.11 -15.34
C ILE A 435 17.05 1.83 -14.66
N GLU A 436 17.50 2.73 -13.78
CA GLU A 436 18.70 2.52 -12.97
C GLU A 436 18.38 1.72 -11.69
N GLY A 437 17.17 1.84 -11.16
CA GLY A 437 16.73 1.11 -9.97
C GLY A 437 15.28 1.38 -9.58
N TYR A 438 14.89 0.84 -8.42
CA TYR A 438 13.58 1.01 -7.80
C TYR A 438 13.70 1.85 -6.55
N CYS A 439 12.74 2.74 -6.32
CA CYS A 439 12.79 3.64 -5.16
C CYS A 439 12.62 2.85 -3.86
N HIS A 440 13.43 3.19 -2.86
CA HIS A 440 13.19 2.79 -1.48
C HIS A 440 12.13 3.70 -0.84
N MET A 441 11.37 3.21 0.14
CA MET A 441 10.23 3.93 0.70
C MET A 441 10.24 3.94 2.23
N VAL A 442 10.23 5.15 2.80
CA VAL A 442 9.90 5.40 4.21
C VAL A 442 8.49 5.98 4.25
N GLU A 443 7.63 5.49 5.12
CA GLU A 443 6.28 6.03 5.25
C GLU A 443 5.72 5.85 6.65
N GLY A 444 4.65 6.57 6.98
CA GLY A 444 3.85 6.21 8.13
C GLY A 444 2.80 7.23 8.49
N VAL A 445 1.92 6.83 9.42
CA VAL A 445 0.97 7.75 10.05
C VAL A 445 1.73 8.59 11.06
N ALA A 446 2.00 9.84 10.69
CA ALA A 446 2.70 10.80 11.53
C ALA A 446 1.86 11.22 12.74
N VAL A 447 0.55 11.39 12.52
CA VAL A 447 -0.43 11.73 13.56
C VAL A 447 -1.80 11.21 13.16
N ASN A 448 -2.44 10.47 14.06
CA ASN A 448 -3.89 10.30 14.05
C ASN A 448 -4.50 11.36 14.99
N ILE A 449 -5.19 12.36 14.42
CA ILE A 449 -5.57 13.57 15.15
C ILE A 449 -6.57 13.29 16.27
N PRO A 450 -7.66 12.52 16.05
CA PRO A 450 -8.56 12.14 17.14
C PRO A 450 -7.88 11.34 18.27
N VAL A 451 -6.93 10.46 17.94
CA VAL A 451 -6.16 9.69 18.94
C VAL A 451 -5.29 10.64 19.78
N LEU A 452 -4.57 11.56 19.13
CA LEU A 452 -3.79 12.57 19.85
C LEU A 452 -4.69 13.47 20.71
N MET A 453 -5.87 13.81 20.21
CA MET A 453 -6.87 14.58 20.95
C MET A 453 -7.31 13.86 22.22
N ALA A 454 -7.56 12.54 22.17
CA ALA A 454 -7.86 11.76 23.37
C ALA A 454 -6.75 11.88 24.43
N PHE A 455 -5.48 11.73 24.03
CA PHE A 455 -4.36 11.91 24.96
C PHE A 455 -4.28 13.32 25.53
N ILE A 456 -4.49 14.36 24.72
CA ILE A 456 -4.51 15.75 25.20
C ILE A 456 -5.63 15.96 26.22
N VAL A 457 -6.84 15.49 25.90
CA VAL A 457 -8.00 15.64 26.78
C VAL A 457 -7.79 14.92 28.11
N GLU A 458 -7.26 13.70 28.08
CA GLU A 458 -7.02 12.92 29.29
C GLU A 458 -5.86 13.46 30.15
N ASN A 459 -4.76 13.91 29.53
CA ASN A 459 -3.58 14.36 30.30
C ASN A 459 -3.71 15.80 30.82
N PHE A 460 -4.52 16.65 30.16
CA PHE A 460 -4.72 18.04 30.57
C PHE A 460 -6.01 18.30 31.38
N GLN A 461 -6.66 17.24 31.87
CA GLN A 461 -7.72 17.38 32.86
C GLN A 461 -7.15 17.79 34.23
N LYS A 462 -7.72 18.83 34.84
CA LYS A 462 -7.50 19.22 36.25
C LYS A 462 -8.76 18.95 37.05
N SER A 463 -8.72 17.90 37.87
CA SER A 463 -9.89 17.41 38.60
C SER A 463 -10.96 17.08 37.57
N ASN A 464 -12.18 17.57 37.73
CA ASN A 464 -13.22 17.32 36.76
C ASN A 464 -13.06 18.27 35.51
N VAL A 465 -12.30 19.37 35.59
CA VAL A 465 -12.24 20.39 34.53
C VAL A 465 -11.17 20.12 33.47
N PHE A 466 -11.53 20.08 32.19
CA PHE A 466 -10.56 20.20 31.10
C PHE A 466 -10.19 21.67 30.90
N ALA A 467 -8.90 21.99 31.03
CA ALA A 467 -8.43 23.34 30.79
C ALA A 467 -7.05 23.28 30.13
N ILE A 468 -6.98 23.79 28.90
CA ILE A 468 -5.72 24.07 28.21
C ILE A 468 -5.20 25.40 28.76
N PHE A 469 -4.20 25.38 29.64
CA PHE A 469 -3.66 26.59 30.27
C PHE A 469 -2.56 27.24 29.41
N SER A 470 -2.58 28.57 29.35
CA SER A 470 -1.74 29.46 28.53
C SER A 470 -0.24 29.45 28.83
N GLY A 471 0.22 28.78 29.89
CA GLY A 471 1.63 28.78 30.30
C GLY A 471 2.48 27.65 29.70
N SER A 472 1.90 26.74 28.92
CA SER A 472 2.54 25.46 28.59
C SER A 472 2.74 25.17 27.09
N TYR A 473 2.33 26.04 26.15
CA TYR A 473 2.26 25.65 24.73
C TYR A 473 2.80 26.67 23.75
N LYS A 474 3.91 26.31 23.08
CA LYS A 474 4.24 26.83 21.75
C LYS A 474 3.27 26.31 20.66
N VAL A 475 2.53 25.24 20.95
CA VAL A 475 1.73 24.45 20.00
C VAL A 475 0.39 25.10 19.63
N PHE A 476 -0.26 25.81 20.57
CA PHE A 476 -1.62 26.35 20.38
C PHE A 476 -1.72 27.84 20.71
N PRO A 477 -1.07 28.72 19.93
CA PRO A 477 -1.11 30.15 20.20
C PRO A 477 -2.52 30.74 20.09
N SER A 478 -3.46 30.16 19.37
CA SER A 478 -4.85 30.69 19.28
C SER A 478 -5.76 30.34 20.45
N PHE A 479 -5.37 29.39 21.32
CA PHE A 479 -6.14 28.96 22.50
C PHE A 479 -5.88 29.85 23.73
N TYR A 480 -5.79 31.17 23.52
CA TYR A 480 -5.66 32.15 24.60
C TYR A 480 -6.94 32.13 25.46
N HIS A 481 -6.89 31.40 26.57
CA HIS A 481 -7.88 31.35 27.66
C HIS A 481 -9.30 30.89 27.28
N CYS A 482 -9.51 29.57 27.28
CA CYS A 482 -10.85 29.02 27.47
C CYS A 482 -10.88 28.15 28.75
N PRO A 483 -11.12 28.71 29.94
CA PRO A 483 -11.47 27.91 31.11
C PRO A 483 -12.88 27.35 30.87
N VAL A 484 -13.01 26.19 30.24
CA VAL A 484 -14.29 25.51 30.17
C VAL A 484 -14.56 24.90 31.55
N LYS A 485 -15.26 25.64 32.42
CA LYS A 485 -15.83 25.02 33.63
C LYS A 485 -16.78 23.91 33.19
N LEU A 486 -16.71 22.76 33.87
CA LEU A 486 -17.70 21.70 33.79
C LEU A 486 -19.05 22.11 34.41
N THR A 487 -19.66 23.14 33.90
CA THR A 487 -21.06 23.39 34.23
C THR A 487 -21.87 22.78 33.11
N ASN A 488 -22.54 21.67 33.44
CA ASN A 488 -23.53 21.01 32.61
C ASN A 488 -24.49 22.07 32.05
N PRO A 489 -24.52 22.32 30.72
CA PRO A 489 -25.42 23.31 30.15
C PRO A 489 -26.91 22.89 30.20
N TYR A 490 -27.22 21.69 30.70
CA TYR A 490 -28.57 21.21 30.97
C TYR A 490 -28.99 21.26 32.44
N MET A 491 -28.25 21.99 33.30
CA MET A 491 -28.69 22.35 34.66
C MET A 491 -28.99 23.86 34.76
N GLN A 492 -29.80 24.37 33.82
CA GLN A 492 -30.64 25.56 33.99
C GLN A 492 -32.01 25.32 33.36
#